data_AF-A0A956N7X6-F1
#
_entry.id   AF-A0A956N7X6-F1
#
_cell.length_a   1.000
_cell.length_b   1.000
_cell.length_c   1.000
_cell.angle_alpha   90.00
_cell.angle_beta   90.00
_cell.angle_gamma   90.00
#
_symmetry.space_group_name_H-M   'P 1'
#
loop_
_entity.id
_entity.type
_entity.pdbx_description
1 polymer ?
#
loop_
_entity_poly.entity_id
_entity_poly.type
_entity_poly.pdbx_seq_one_letter_code
_entity_poly.pdbx_strand_id
1 'polypeptide(L)'
;MQLRVAGRFIRRVVLAGLLLAVASAARAGTTGTIAGVVLDDKGSPVAVATVRVEDQRFGAYTNDAGEFTILNVPPGTYSLRVTRIGYESVVVRDLVVSADETTRAEVRANPTLIESAEVVVVAERLPVDLKITSGRVSVTEKEIEMLPIQDLQDVVDLQAGVVDGHFRGGRIGEVQYQVDGVSVNDPFNNTAIVSVDRSLLKEAQVISGTFDAEYGQAMSGVVNAVLKSGTEQFDGNVEIYGGDFAYGESADRIVTHSFDPLGTQSYQASLSGPLGLPHTVFLASGRYFRFDDYVDAERRFVPTDRADFEAREFFPTGDGAREAL
;
A
#
# COMPACT_ATOMS: atom_id res chain seq x y z
N MET A 1 -3.84 33.37 -40.85
CA MET A 1 -2.88 32.51 -40.12
C MET A 1 -3.40 31.99 -38.76
N GLN A 2 -4.58 32.41 -38.28
CA GLN A 2 -5.10 32.06 -36.94
C GLN A 2 -5.94 30.75 -36.88
N LEU A 3 -6.60 30.32 -37.96
CA LEU A 3 -7.47 29.12 -37.92
C LEU A 3 -6.73 27.76 -37.91
N ARG A 4 -5.47 27.71 -38.34
CA ARG A 4 -4.70 26.44 -38.40
C ARG A 4 -4.11 26.00 -37.06
N VAL A 5 -3.99 26.92 -36.09
CA VAL A 5 -3.42 26.64 -34.76
C VAL A 5 -4.47 25.99 -33.84
N ALA A 6 -5.71 26.48 -33.88
CA ALA A 6 -6.82 25.91 -33.10
C ALA A 6 -7.09 24.43 -33.43
N GLY A 7 -7.04 24.06 -34.72
CA GLY A 7 -7.24 22.67 -35.16
C GLY A 7 -6.13 21.71 -34.69
N ARG A 8 -4.89 22.18 -34.56
CA ARG A 8 -3.79 21.38 -33.98
C ARG A 8 -3.95 21.21 -32.47
N PHE A 9 -4.45 22.22 -31.77
CA PHE A 9 -4.67 22.16 -30.33
C PHE A 9 -5.82 21.20 -29.97
N ILE A 10 -6.96 21.32 -30.65
CA ILE A 10 -8.10 20.42 -30.49
C ILE A 10 -7.71 18.97 -30.82
N ARG A 11 -6.95 18.76 -31.91
CA ARG A 11 -6.48 17.42 -32.29
C ARG A 11 -5.51 16.84 -31.26
N ARG A 12 -4.68 17.65 -30.59
CA ARG A 12 -3.80 17.20 -29.49
C ARG A 12 -4.58 16.86 -28.22
N VAL A 13 -5.60 17.65 -27.86
CA VAL A 13 -6.47 17.36 -26.71
C VAL A 13 -7.28 16.08 -26.92
N VAL A 14 -7.83 15.88 -28.12
CA VAL A 14 -8.55 14.65 -28.48
C VAL A 14 -7.60 13.45 -28.50
N LEU A 15 -6.39 13.59 -29.03
CA LEU A 15 -5.40 12.50 -29.04
C LEU A 15 -4.94 12.15 -27.61
N ALA A 16 -4.74 13.14 -26.74
CA ALA A 16 -4.38 12.95 -25.34
C ALA A 16 -5.52 12.29 -24.55
N GLY A 17 -6.78 12.70 -24.77
CA GLY A 17 -7.95 12.04 -24.20
C GLY A 17 -8.14 10.61 -24.69
N LEU A 18 -7.86 10.33 -25.97
CA LEU A 18 -7.90 8.98 -26.54
C LEU A 18 -6.77 8.10 -25.97
N LEU A 19 -5.56 8.65 -25.80
CA LEU A 19 -4.44 7.94 -25.18
C LEU A 19 -4.70 7.63 -23.69
N LEU A 20 -5.32 8.55 -22.94
CA LEU A 20 -5.78 8.29 -21.58
C LEU A 20 -6.85 7.19 -21.52
N ALA A 21 -7.81 7.21 -22.45
CA ALA A 21 -8.88 6.21 -22.52
C ALA A 21 -8.37 4.80 -22.89
N VAL A 22 -7.33 4.70 -23.71
CA VAL A 22 -6.68 3.42 -24.05
C VAL A 22 -5.80 2.92 -22.89
N ALA A 23 -5.17 3.81 -22.12
CA ALA A 23 -4.41 3.43 -20.92
C ALA A 23 -5.31 2.85 -19.81
N SER A 24 -6.55 3.33 -19.67
CA SER A 24 -7.53 2.81 -18.70
C SER A 24 -8.09 1.41 -18.99
N ALA A 25 -7.77 0.81 -20.15
CA ALA A 25 -8.21 -0.55 -20.49
C ALA A 25 -7.25 -1.64 -19.98
N ALA A 26 -6.09 -1.27 -19.42
CA ALA A 26 -5.22 -2.22 -18.74
C ALA A 26 -5.79 -2.52 -17.35
N ARG A 27 -6.40 -3.70 -17.19
CA ARG A 27 -6.68 -4.27 -15.86
C ARG A 27 -5.38 -4.83 -15.30
N ALA A 28 -4.51 -3.94 -14.85
CA ALA A 28 -3.40 -4.27 -13.98
C ALA A 28 -3.84 -3.94 -12.55
N GLY A 29 -3.84 -4.94 -11.69
CA GLY A 29 -4.14 -4.79 -10.28
C GLY A 29 -3.76 -6.08 -9.57
N THR A 30 -3.08 -5.95 -8.45
CA THR A 30 -2.84 -7.05 -7.53
C THR A 30 -4.17 -7.43 -6.90
N THR A 31 -4.60 -8.68 -7.13
CA THR A 31 -5.91 -9.16 -6.67
C THR A 31 -5.75 -10.48 -5.90
N GLY A 32 -6.63 -10.72 -4.95
CA GLY A 32 -6.76 -12.00 -4.27
C GLY A 32 -7.77 -12.93 -4.93
N THR A 33 -7.80 -14.16 -4.42
CA THR A 33 -8.79 -15.18 -4.77
C THR A 33 -9.56 -15.59 -3.52
N ILE A 34 -10.89 -15.70 -3.62
CA ILE A 34 -11.70 -16.35 -2.58
C ILE A 34 -12.05 -17.74 -3.09
N ALA A 35 -11.63 -18.78 -2.37
CA ALA A 35 -11.99 -20.15 -2.68
C ALA A 35 -12.64 -20.83 -1.47
N GLY A 36 -13.45 -21.84 -1.69
CA GLY A 36 -14.12 -22.46 -0.56
C GLY A 36 -15.02 -23.60 -0.93
N VAL A 37 -15.73 -24.09 0.07
CA VAL A 37 -16.73 -25.15 -0.06
C VAL A 37 -17.97 -24.77 0.73
N VAL A 38 -19.14 -25.05 0.15
CA VAL A 38 -20.43 -24.93 0.80
C VAL A 38 -20.93 -26.32 1.13
N LEU A 39 -21.14 -26.58 2.42
CA LEU A 39 -21.61 -27.84 2.97
C LEU A 39 -22.95 -27.67 3.68
N ASP A 40 -23.74 -28.74 3.77
CA ASP A 40 -24.92 -28.79 4.64
C ASP A 40 -24.55 -29.14 6.09
N ASP A 41 -25.55 -29.18 6.97
CA ASP A 41 -25.41 -29.55 8.38
C ASP A 41 -24.83 -30.96 8.60
N LYS A 42 -24.98 -31.84 7.60
CA LYS A 42 -24.48 -33.22 7.58
C LYS A 42 -23.12 -33.35 6.89
N GLY A 43 -22.55 -32.25 6.42
CA GLY A 43 -21.28 -32.23 5.69
C GLY A 43 -21.37 -32.66 4.22
N SER A 44 -22.58 -32.73 3.65
CA SER A 44 -22.79 -33.01 2.23
C SER A 44 -22.58 -31.73 1.40
N PRO A 45 -22.00 -31.84 0.20
CA PRO A 45 -21.77 -30.68 -0.66
C PRO A 45 -23.08 -30.07 -1.18
N VAL A 46 -23.16 -28.73 -1.15
CA VAL A 46 -24.30 -27.98 -1.67
C VAL A 46 -23.96 -27.45 -3.07
N ALA A 47 -24.42 -28.15 -4.10
CA ALA A 47 -24.21 -27.77 -5.49
C ALA A 47 -25.14 -26.64 -5.96
N VAL A 48 -24.68 -25.85 -6.94
CA VAL A 48 -25.45 -24.79 -7.60
C VAL A 48 -25.95 -23.71 -6.61
N ALA A 49 -25.19 -23.49 -5.54
CA ALA A 49 -25.37 -22.35 -4.64
C ALA A 49 -24.73 -21.11 -5.26
N THR A 50 -25.38 -19.97 -5.11
CA THR A 50 -24.85 -18.67 -5.55
C THR A 50 -24.04 -18.08 -4.41
N VAL A 51 -22.75 -17.85 -4.66
CA VAL A 51 -21.82 -17.23 -3.72
C VAL A 51 -21.47 -15.85 -4.27
N ARG A 52 -21.78 -14.79 -3.52
CA ARG A 52 -21.58 -13.40 -3.97
C ARG A 52 -20.86 -12.58 -2.90
N VAL A 53 -19.90 -11.78 -3.32
CA VAL A 53 -19.30 -10.75 -2.47
C VAL A 53 -20.27 -9.59 -2.34
N GLU A 54 -20.66 -9.22 -1.13
CA GLU A 54 -21.58 -8.11 -0.88
C GLU A 54 -21.00 -6.78 -1.37
N ASP A 55 -21.88 -5.89 -1.84
CA ASP A 55 -21.56 -4.58 -2.42
C ASP A 55 -20.57 -4.58 -3.60
N GLN A 56 -20.24 -5.78 -4.09
CA GLN A 56 -19.34 -6.00 -5.20
C GLN A 56 -20.02 -6.87 -6.25
N ARG A 57 -19.42 -6.87 -7.45
CA ARG A 57 -19.91 -7.61 -8.62
C ARG A 57 -19.30 -9.02 -8.70
N PHE A 58 -18.41 -9.36 -7.78
CA PHE A 58 -17.72 -10.63 -7.76
C PHE A 58 -18.62 -11.73 -7.19
N GLY A 59 -18.65 -12.86 -7.86
CA GLY A 59 -19.43 -14.02 -7.42
C GLY A 59 -19.14 -15.24 -8.27
N ALA A 60 -19.53 -16.39 -7.76
CA ALA A 60 -19.38 -17.69 -8.39
C ALA A 60 -20.55 -18.59 -8.02
N TYR A 61 -20.68 -19.70 -8.75
CA TYR A 61 -21.58 -20.79 -8.40
C TYR A 61 -20.77 -21.96 -7.86
N THR A 62 -21.34 -22.71 -6.91
CA THR A 62 -20.72 -23.95 -6.45
C THR A 62 -20.85 -25.07 -7.47
N ASN A 63 -19.81 -25.89 -7.62
CA ASN A 63 -19.81 -27.10 -8.44
C ASN A 63 -20.53 -28.27 -7.73
N ASP A 64 -20.54 -29.46 -8.35
CA ASP A 64 -21.17 -30.67 -7.79
C ASP A 64 -20.55 -31.13 -6.46
N ALA A 65 -19.29 -30.76 -6.20
CA ALA A 65 -18.59 -30.98 -4.94
C ALA A 65 -18.79 -29.85 -3.92
N GLY A 66 -19.67 -28.88 -4.21
CA GLY A 66 -19.94 -27.74 -3.33
C GLY A 66 -18.84 -26.68 -3.34
N GLU A 67 -17.81 -26.83 -4.17
CA GLU A 67 -16.66 -25.93 -4.20
C GLU A 67 -16.94 -24.70 -5.06
N PHE A 68 -16.39 -23.55 -4.67
CA PHE A 68 -16.46 -22.31 -5.43
C PHE A 68 -15.11 -21.60 -5.46
N THR A 69 -14.89 -20.82 -6.51
CA THR A 69 -13.72 -19.94 -6.65
C THR A 69 -14.15 -18.62 -7.28
N ILE A 70 -13.86 -17.52 -6.59
CA ILE A 70 -14.08 -16.14 -7.04
C ILE A 70 -12.71 -15.51 -7.27
N LEU A 71 -12.40 -15.21 -8.53
CA LEU A 71 -11.12 -14.67 -8.97
C LEU A 71 -11.17 -13.13 -9.04
N ASN A 72 -10.00 -12.52 -9.00
CA ASN A 72 -9.78 -11.08 -9.21
C ASN A 72 -10.51 -10.20 -8.19
N VAL A 73 -10.52 -10.60 -6.91
CA VAL A 73 -11.11 -9.82 -5.83
C VAL A 73 -10.05 -8.84 -5.31
N PRO A 74 -10.27 -7.51 -5.37
CA PRO A 74 -9.31 -6.54 -4.84
C PRO A 74 -9.08 -6.76 -3.34
N PRO A 75 -7.88 -6.47 -2.79
CA PRO A 75 -7.63 -6.65 -1.37
C PRO A 75 -8.54 -5.78 -0.51
N GLY A 76 -8.98 -6.32 0.63
CA GLY A 76 -9.92 -5.65 1.52
C GLY A 76 -10.72 -6.62 2.39
N THR A 77 -11.60 -6.07 3.21
CA THR A 77 -12.52 -6.84 4.05
C THR A 77 -13.90 -6.88 3.42
N TYR A 78 -14.45 -8.08 3.25
CA TYR A 78 -15.73 -8.29 2.57
C TYR A 78 -16.68 -9.16 3.38
N SER A 79 -17.96 -9.08 3.00
CA SER A 79 -18.98 -10.05 3.40
C SER A 79 -19.32 -10.96 2.23
N LEU A 80 -19.39 -12.27 2.46
CA LEU A 80 -19.71 -13.28 1.47
C LEU A 80 -21.11 -13.82 1.72
N ARG A 81 -22.02 -13.62 0.77
CA ARG A 81 -23.39 -14.12 0.84
C ARG A 81 -23.54 -15.40 0.01
N VAL A 82 -23.99 -16.46 0.67
CA VAL A 82 -24.33 -17.74 0.04
C VAL A 82 -25.84 -17.91 0.03
N THR A 83 -26.39 -18.25 -1.13
CA THR A 83 -27.83 -18.44 -1.35
C THR A 83 -28.09 -19.67 -2.22
N ARG A 84 -29.07 -20.48 -1.82
CA ARG A 84 -29.53 -21.64 -2.60
C ARG A 84 -31.01 -21.89 -2.27
N ILE A 85 -31.80 -22.22 -3.29
CA ILE A 85 -33.21 -22.59 -3.09
C ILE A 85 -33.29 -23.84 -2.22
N GLY A 86 -34.09 -23.80 -1.16
CA GLY A 86 -34.23 -24.90 -0.18
C GLY A 86 -33.19 -24.89 0.93
N TYR A 87 -32.37 -23.83 1.04
CA TYR A 87 -31.35 -23.64 2.07
C TYR A 87 -31.44 -22.24 2.66
N GLU A 88 -31.00 -22.09 3.91
CA GLU A 88 -30.91 -20.79 4.57
C GLU A 88 -29.86 -19.90 3.87
N SER A 89 -30.12 -18.59 3.80
CA SER A 89 -29.11 -17.65 3.34
C SER A 89 -28.09 -17.43 4.46
N VAL A 90 -26.82 -17.63 4.13
CA VAL A 90 -25.70 -17.45 5.06
C VAL A 90 -24.85 -16.29 4.59
N VAL A 91 -24.49 -15.40 5.51
CA VAL A 91 -23.55 -14.31 5.26
C VAL A 91 -22.34 -14.46 6.16
N VAL A 92 -21.17 -14.64 5.55
CA VAL A 92 -19.88 -14.66 6.24
C VAL A 92 -19.31 -13.25 6.22
N ARG A 93 -19.21 -12.59 7.38
CA ARG A 93 -18.65 -11.24 7.54
C ARG A 93 -17.16 -11.28 7.84
N ASP A 94 -16.51 -10.13 7.69
CA ASP A 94 -15.11 -9.89 8.07
C ASP A 94 -14.09 -10.79 7.35
N LEU A 95 -14.42 -11.21 6.13
CA LEU A 95 -13.51 -11.99 5.28
C LEU A 95 -12.42 -11.08 4.72
N VAL A 96 -11.19 -11.22 5.23
CA VAL A 96 -10.02 -10.48 4.75
C VAL A 96 -9.44 -11.16 3.52
N VAL A 97 -9.34 -10.40 2.44
CA VAL A 97 -8.71 -10.81 1.18
C VAL A 97 -7.44 -10.00 1.01
N SER A 98 -6.31 -10.69 0.89
CA SER A 98 -5.00 -10.12 0.58
C SER A 98 -4.70 -10.27 -0.91
N ALA A 99 -3.85 -9.42 -1.47
CA ALA A 99 -3.39 -9.60 -2.85
C ALA A 99 -2.50 -10.85 -2.98
N ASP A 100 -2.60 -11.53 -4.12
CA ASP A 100 -1.82 -12.74 -4.45
C ASP A 100 -2.00 -13.90 -3.46
N GLU A 101 -3.05 -13.84 -2.63
CA GLU A 101 -3.43 -14.88 -1.67
C GLU A 101 -4.76 -15.53 -2.06
N THR A 102 -4.92 -16.80 -1.69
CA THR A 102 -6.21 -17.49 -1.75
C THR A 102 -6.83 -17.57 -0.36
N THR A 103 -7.76 -16.68 -0.05
CA THR A 103 -8.56 -16.75 1.18
C THR A 103 -9.54 -17.92 1.08
N ARG A 104 -9.48 -18.82 2.06
CA ARG A 104 -10.36 -20.00 2.11
C ARG A 104 -11.52 -19.81 3.07
N ALA A 105 -12.74 -20.08 2.62
CA ALA A 105 -13.93 -20.05 3.45
C ALA A 105 -14.70 -21.38 3.35
N GLU A 106 -14.97 -22.02 4.49
CA GLU A 106 -15.95 -23.09 4.61
C GLU A 106 -17.27 -22.47 5.07
N VAL A 107 -18.35 -22.69 4.31
CA VAL A 107 -19.68 -22.17 4.65
C VAL A 107 -20.62 -23.33 4.90
N ARG A 108 -21.35 -23.29 6.01
CA ARG A 108 -22.39 -24.27 6.32
C ARG A 108 -23.77 -23.66 6.15
N ALA A 109 -24.56 -24.23 5.24
CA ALA A 109 -25.92 -23.78 4.96
C ALA A 109 -26.93 -24.89 5.32
N ASN A 110 -27.86 -24.59 6.22
CA ASN A 110 -28.85 -25.58 6.64
C ASN A 110 -30.00 -25.67 5.63
N PRO A 111 -30.53 -26.88 5.34
CA PRO A 111 -31.74 -27.01 4.55
C PRO A 111 -32.94 -26.33 5.24
N THR A 112 -33.75 -25.58 4.50
CA THR A 112 -34.99 -24.97 4.98
C THR A 112 -36.11 -25.07 3.94
N LEU A 113 -37.34 -25.24 4.41
CA LEU A 113 -38.54 -25.30 3.57
C LEU A 113 -39.20 -23.92 3.39
N ILE A 114 -38.73 -22.90 4.12
CA ILE A 114 -39.27 -21.53 4.16
C ILE A 114 -38.08 -20.57 4.04
N GLU A 115 -38.24 -19.43 3.35
CA GLU A 115 -37.26 -18.33 3.43
C GLU A 115 -37.06 -17.93 4.91
N SER A 116 -35.92 -18.34 5.47
CA SER A 116 -35.53 -18.10 6.87
C SER A 116 -34.82 -16.74 6.98
N ALA A 117 -34.71 -16.23 8.20
CA ALA A 117 -33.87 -15.07 8.48
C ALA A 117 -32.40 -15.38 8.14
N GLU A 118 -31.69 -14.37 7.67
CA GLU A 118 -30.28 -14.50 7.31
C GLU A 118 -29.41 -14.92 8.50
N VAL A 119 -28.59 -15.95 8.32
CA VAL A 119 -27.61 -16.39 9.32
C VAL A 119 -26.29 -15.68 9.07
N VAL A 120 -25.85 -14.88 10.05
CA VAL A 120 -24.58 -14.15 9.98
C VAL A 120 -23.51 -14.95 10.73
N VAL A 121 -22.48 -15.35 10.00
CA VAL A 121 -21.26 -15.96 10.53
C VAL A 121 -20.14 -14.93 10.44
N VAL A 122 -19.33 -14.78 11.48
CA VAL A 122 -18.13 -13.92 11.42
C VAL A 122 -16.95 -14.81 11.08
N ALA A 123 -16.18 -14.46 10.05
CA ALA A 123 -14.97 -15.19 9.70
C ALA A 123 -13.94 -15.05 10.84
N GLU A 124 -13.50 -16.19 11.39
CA GLU A 124 -12.37 -16.20 12.31
C GLU A 124 -11.06 -16.24 11.51
N ARG A 125 -10.24 -15.18 11.63
CA ARG A 125 -8.90 -15.15 11.05
C ARG A 125 -8.03 -16.17 11.78
N LEU A 126 -7.51 -17.17 11.06
CA LEU A 126 -6.48 -18.05 11.61
C LEU A 126 -5.25 -17.19 11.95
N PRO A 127 -4.70 -17.26 13.17
CA PRO A 127 -3.56 -16.42 13.58
C PRO A 127 -2.30 -16.64 12.74
N VAL A 128 -2.17 -17.79 12.09
CA VAL A 128 -1.06 -18.17 11.21
C VAL A 128 -1.58 -19.15 10.15
N ASP A 129 -1.36 -18.86 8.86
CA ASP A 129 -1.55 -19.86 7.81
C ASP A 129 -0.36 -20.82 7.81
N LEU A 130 -0.59 -22.06 8.26
CA LEU A 130 0.44 -23.11 8.32
C LEU A 130 0.98 -23.54 6.94
N LYS A 131 0.37 -23.08 5.84
CA LYS A 131 0.82 -23.38 4.48
C LYS A 131 1.82 -22.37 3.92
N ILE A 132 1.95 -21.19 4.53
CA ILE A 132 2.93 -20.18 4.13
C ILE A 132 4.18 -20.38 4.97
N THR A 133 5.22 -20.97 4.37
CA THR A 133 6.54 -21.17 4.99
C THR A 133 7.38 -19.88 5.03
N SER A 134 6.95 -18.85 4.31
CA SER A 134 7.64 -17.57 4.16
C SER A 134 7.21 -16.57 5.21
N GLY A 135 8.15 -15.79 5.75
CA GLY A 135 7.86 -14.65 6.63
C GLY A 135 7.24 -13.49 5.85
N ARG A 136 6.07 -13.75 5.23
CA ARG A 136 5.21 -12.77 4.57
C ARG A 136 4.25 -12.19 5.59
N VAL A 137 4.28 -10.87 5.73
CA VAL A 137 3.35 -10.12 6.56
C VAL A 137 2.57 -9.17 5.65
N SER A 138 1.25 -9.26 5.70
CA SER A 138 0.35 -8.32 5.02
C SER A 138 -0.26 -7.39 6.06
N VAL A 139 0.06 -6.11 5.97
CA VAL A 139 -0.50 -5.05 6.81
C VAL A 139 -1.65 -4.41 6.06
N THR A 140 -2.85 -4.55 6.61
CA THR A 140 -4.10 -4.09 5.98
C THR A 140 -4.30 -2.58 6.14
N GLU A 141 -5.13 -1.97 5.29
CA GLU A 141 -5.53 -0.55 5.39
C GLU A 141 -5.95 -0.16 6.81
N LYS A 142 -6.76 -1.00 7.49
CA LYS A 142 -7.21 -0.73 8.85
C LYS A 142 -6.06 -0.70 9.86
N GLU A 143 -5.08 -1.60 9.71
CA GLU A 143 -3.88 -1.63 10.56
C GLU A 143 -3.00 -0.41 10.28
N ILE A 144 -2.77 -0.09 9.01
CA ILE A 144 -2.06 1.12 8.55
C ILE A 144 -2.72 2.39 9.13
N GLU A 145 -4.05 2.44 9.14
CA GLU A 145 -4.82 3.58 9.67
C GLU A 145 -4.76 3.74 11.20
N MET A 146 -4.39 2.68 11.94
CA MET A 146 -4.22 2.75 13.40
C MET A 146 -2.79 3.11 13.82
N LEU A 147 -1.83 3.04 12.90
CA LEU A 147 -0.42 3.27 13.18
C LEU A 147 -0.05 4.77 13.00
N PRO A 148 0.91 5.30 13.78
CA PRO A 148 1.38 6.68 13.65
C PRO A 148 2.46 6.79 12.56
N ILE A 149 2.11 6.41 11.33
CA ILE A 149 3.00 6.36 10.17
C ILE A 149 2.56 7.33 9.09
N GLN A 150 3.47 7.71 8.19
CA GLN A 150 3.23 8.69 7.12
C GLN A 150 3.37 8.08 5.72
N ASP A 151 4.24 7.08 5.55
CA ASP A 151 4.48 6.43 4.27
C ASP A 151 4.69 4.91 4.38
N LEU A 152 4.89 4.27 3.23
CA LEU A 152 5.17 2.85 3.11
C LEU A 152 6.42 2.41 3.89
N GLN A 153 7.46 3.25 3.94
CA GLN A 153 8.74 2.86 4.55
C GLN A 153 8.56 2.68 6.06
N ASP A 154 7.78 3.55 6.70
CA ASP A 154 7.41 3.40 8.10
C ASP A 154 6.69 2.06 8.38
N VAL A 155 5.81 1.60 7.47
CA VAL A 155 5.15 0.29 7.61
C VAL A 155 6.18 -0.84 7.55
N VAL A 156 7.13 -0.73 6.62
CA VAL A 156 8.18 -1.72 6.38
C VAL A 156 9.12 -1.82 7.57
N ASP A 157 9.54 -0.70 8.15
CA ASP A 157 10.47 -0.66 9.27
C ASP A 157 9.85 -1.17 10.58
N LEU A 158 8.52 -1.19 10.70
CA LEU A 158 7.83 -1.84 11.81
C LEU A 158 7.84 -3.38 11.73
N GLN A 159 8.26 -3.96 10.61
CA GLN A 159 8.23 -5.42 10.42
C GLN A 159 9.41 -6.12 11.09
N ALA A 160 9.13 -7.31 11.65
CA ALA A 160 10.14 -8.12 12.29
C ALA A 160 11.25 -8.53 11.30
N GLY A 161 12.51 -8.29 11.69
CA GLY A 161 13.67 -8.60 10.85
C GLY A 161 14.00 -7.54 9.80
N VAL A 162 13.32 -6.38 9.85
CA VAL A 162 13.70 -5.17 9.11
C VAL A 162 14.30 -4.17 10.10
N VAL A 163 15.44 -3.59 9.75
CA VAL A 163 16.08 -2.51 10.51
C VAL A 163 16.62 -1.51 9.52
N ASP A 164 16.08 -0.29 9.50
CA ASP A 164 16.55 0.81 8.64
C ASP A 164 16.61 0.38 7.15
N GLY A 165 15.52 -0.23 6.66
CA GLY A 165 15.47 -0.77 5.29
C GLY A 165 16.36 -2.00 5.02
N HIS A 166 17.06 -2.55 6.01
CA HIS A 166 17.84 -3.78 5.88
C HIS A 166 17.04 -5.01 6.30
N PHE A 167 16.79 -5.92 5.36
CA PHE A 167 16.01 -7.12 5.60
C PHE A 167 16.94 -8.28 5.99
N ARG A 168 16.83 -8.75 7.22
CA ARG A 168 17.63 -9.87 7.77
C ARG A 168 19.15 -9.70 7.55
N GLY A 169 19.64 -8.47 7.58
CA GLY A 169 21.06 -8.13 7.39
C GLY A 169 21.52 -8.03 5.92
N GLY A 170 20.60 -8.03 4.95
CA GLY A 170 20.95 -7.72 3.57
C GLY A 170 21.27 -6.24 3.34
N ARG A 171 21.85 -5.92 2.19
CA ARG A 171 22.33 -4.57 1.85
C ARG A 171 21.22 -3.69 1.28
N ILE A 172 21.45 -2.38 1.31
CA ILE A 172 20.69 -1.42 0.51
C ILE A 172 20.81 -1.83 -0.97
N GLY A 173 19.69 -1.86 -1.68
CA GLY A 173 19.62 -2.33 -3.06
C GLY A 173 19.47 -3.85 -3.22
N GLU A 174 19.34 -4.61 -2.14
CA GLU A 174 18.99 -6.05 -2.19
C GLU A 174 17.48 -6.31 -1.99
N VAL A 175 16.70 -5.25 -1.72
CA VAL A 175 15.25 -5.29 -1.51
C VAL A 175 14.52 -4.87 -2.78
N GLN A 176 13.56 -5.67 -3.21
CA GLN A 176 12.69 -5.37 -4.34
C GLN A 176 11.43 -4.65 -3.84
N TYR A 177 11.25 -3.39 -4.23
CA TYR A 177 10.05 -2.60 -3.97
C TYR A 177 9.14 -2.62 -5.19
N GLN A 178 7.85 -2.85 -4.94
CA GLN A 178 6.82 -2.95 -5.95
C GLN A 178 5.62 -2.09 -5.56
N VAL A 179 4.94 -1.56 -6.58
CA VAL A 179 3.64 -0.91 -6.45
C VAL A 179 2.68 -1.64 -7.37
N ASP A 180 1.63 -2.21 -6.82
CA ASP A 180 0.68 -3.10 -7.52
C ASP A 180 1.40 -4.19 -8.35
N GLY A 181 2.47 -4.79 -7.78
CA GLY A 181 3.26 -5.84 -8.41
C GLY A 181 4.30 -5.36 -9.45
N VAL A 182 4.37 -4.05 -9.73
CA VAL A 182 5.33 -3.47 -10.67
C VAL A 182 6.54 -2.94 -9.92
N SER A 183 7.74 -3.36 -10.33
CA SER A 183 9.01 -2.86 -9.76
C SER A 183 9.12 -1.33 -9.88
N VAL A 184 9.42 -0.68 -8.76
CA VAL A 184 9.73 0.76 -8.68
C VAL A 184 11.18 1.04 -8.27
N ASN A 185 12.04 0.02 -8.32
CA ASN A 185 13.46 0.17 -8.02
C ASN A 185 14.19 0.90 -9.16
N ASP A 186 15.19 1.71 -8.79
CA ASP A 186 16.11 2.35 -9.72
C ASP A 186 17.01 1.30 -10.39
N PRO A 187 17.07 1.22 -11.73
CA PRO A 187 17.95 0.26 -12.40
C PRO A 187 19.45 0.50 -12.15
N PHE A 188 19.86 1.67 -11.64
CA PHE A 188 21.27 2.00 -11.37
C PHE A 188 21.74 1.48 -10.00
N ASN A 189 20.98 1.73 -8.94
CA ASN A 189 21.38 1.39 -7.55
C ASN A 189 20.39 0.45 -6.83
N ASN A 190 19.32 0.03 -7.50
CA ASN A 190 18.27 -0.85 -7.02
C ASN A 190 17.56 -0.36 -5.75
N THR A 191 17.52 0.95 -5.49
CA THR A 191 16.73 1.55 -4.38
C THR A 191 15.35 1.98 -4.84
N ALA A 192 14.38 2.15 -3.93
CA ALA A 192 13.03 2.61 -4.30
C ALA A 192 13.06 4.06 -4.79
N ILE A 193 12.49 4.33 -5.98
CA ILE A 193 12.38 5.70 -6.53
C ILE A 193 11.11 6.41 -6.06
N VAL A 194 10.07 5.63 -5.75
CA VAL A 194 8.74 6.17 -5.46
C VAL A 194 8.40 6.00 -3.99
N SER A 195 8.09 7.10 -3.33
CA SER A 195 7.46 7.10 -2.01
C SER A 195 5.94 6.95 -2.17
N VAL A 196 5.36 5.92 -1.57
CA VAL A 196 3.91 5.74 -1.53
C VAL A 196 3.39 6.23 -0.19
N ASP A 197 2.47 7.17 -0.24
CA ASP A 197 1.89 7.75 0.97
C ASP A 197 0.89 6.79 1.61
N ARG A 198 0.78 6.88 2.94
CA ARG A 198 -0.20 6.13 3.72
C ARG A 198 -1.63 6.20 3.17
N SER A 199 -2.11 7.38 2.79
CA SER A 199 -3.51 7.54 2.33
C SER A 199 -3.82 6.77 1.05
N LEU A 200 -2.79 6.41 0.27
CA LEU A 200 -2.92 5.63 -0.96
C LEU A 200 -2.76 4.13 -0.73
N LEU A 201 -2.25 3.70 0.42
CA LEU A 201 -2.03 2.28 0.72
C LEU A 201 -3.34 1.59 1.09
N LYS A 202 -3.66 0.53 0.35
CA LYS A 202 -4.72 -0.43 0.70
C LYS A 202 -4.16 -1.58 1.51
N GLU A 203 -2.96 -2.02 1.17
CA GLU A 203 -2.24 -3.10 1.83
C GLU A 203 -0.74 -2.93 1.58
N ALA A 204 0.08 -3.25 2.58
CA ALA A 204 1.53 -3.37 2.41
C ALA A 204 1.94 -4.82 2.71
N GLN A 205 2.54 -5.48 1.72
CA GLN A 205 3.04 -6.83 1.86
C GLN A 205 4.55 -6.80 1.99
N VAL A 206 5.06 -7.43 3.04
CA VAL A 206 6.48 -7.48 3.34
C VAL A 206 6.90 -8.94 3.45
N ILE A 207 7.78 -9.37 2.55
CA ILE A 207 8.30 -10.73 2.51
C ILE A 207 9.78 -10.67 2.86
N SER A 208 10.10 -11.10 4.08
CA SER A 208 11.46 -11.01 4.62
C SER A 208 12.36 -12.19 4.24
N GLY A 209 11.84 -13.22 3.58
CA GLY A 209 12.62 -14.37 3.14
C GLY A 209 11.76 -15.45 2.48
N THR A 210 12.43 -16.42 1.85
CA THR A 210 11.82 -17.56 1.11
C THR A 210 10.70 -17.13 0.16
N PHE A 211 10.92 -16.03 -0.56
CA PHE A 211 10.04 -15.56 -1.62
C PHE A 211 10.27 -16.35 -2.92
N ASP A 212 9.24 -16.41 -3.77
CA ASP A 212 9.26 -17.20 -5.00
C ASP A 212 10.17 -16.61 -6.09
N ALA A 213 10.51 -17.41 -7.10
CA ALA A 213 11.38 -16.97 -8.19
C ALA A 213 10.76 -15.87 -9.08
N GLU A 214 9.46 -15.61 -8.94
CA GLU A 214 8.76 -14.53 -9.65
C GLU A 214 9.29 -13.13 -9.31
N TYR A 215 9.85 -12.95 -8.11
CA TYR A 215 10.40 -11.68 -7.66
C TYR A 215 11.82 -11.40 -8.18
N GLY A 216 12.40 -12.33 -8.95
CA GLY A 216 13.59 -12.13 -9.77
C GLY A 216 14.82 -11.59 -9.03
N GLN A 217 14.97 -10.26 -9.02
CA GLN A 217 16.15 -9.53 -8.55
C GLN A 217 16.19 -9.32 -7.02
N ALA A 218 15.14 -9.73 -6.31
CA ALA A 218 15.09 -9.67 -4.86
C ALA A 218 16.14 -10.61 -4.24
N MET A 219 17.02 -10.07 -3.40
CA MET A 219 18.08 -10.84 -2.73
C MET A 219 17.89 -10.93 -1.21
N SER A 220 17.24 -9.92 -0.62
CA SER A 220 17.12 -9.75 0.83
C SER A 220 15.67 -9.64 1.29
N GLY A 221 14.78 -9.07 0.48
CA GLY A 221 13.36 -8.97 0.77
C GLY A 221 12.55 -8.46 -0.40
N VAL A 222 11.23 -8.60 -0.30
CA VAL A 222 10.26 -8.05 -1.25
C VAL A 222 9.24 -7.22 -0.48
N VAL A 223 8.99 -6.02 -0.96
CA VAL A 223 7.93 -5.14 -0.49
C VAL A 223 6.98 -4.86 -1.64
N ASN A 224 5.70 -5.15 -1.47
CA ASN A 224 4.67 -4.81 -2.43
C ASN A 224 3.63 -3.91 -1.78
N ALA A 225 3.54 -2.68 -2.27
CA ALA A 225 2.51 -1.73 -1.89
C ALA A 225 1.31 -1.88 -2.83
N VAL A 226 0.17 -2.26 -2.28
CA VAL A 226 -1.09 -2.32 -3.02
C VAL A 226 -1.83 -1.02 -2.81
N LEU A 227 -2.17 -0.35 -3.91
CA LEU A 227 -2.85 0.94 -3.87
C LEU A 227 -4.36 0.79 -3.67
N LYS A 228 -4.97 1.81 -3.05
CA LYS A 228 -6.43 1.95 -3.02
C LYS A 228 -6.94 2.08 -4.46
N SER A 229 -8.13 1.54 -4.70
CA SER A 229 -8.83 1.68 -5.98
C SER A 229 -9.97 2.69 -5.86
N GLY A 230 -10.46 3.18 -7.01
CA GLY A 230 -11.61 4.08 -7.02
C GLY A 230 -12.87 3.41 -6.49
N THR A 231 -13.74 4.21 -5.88
CA THR A 231 -14.96 3.77 -5.20
C THR A 231 -16.20 4.09 -6.05
N GLU A 232 -17.27 3.31 -5.88
CA GLU A 232 -18.56 3.56 -6.55
C GLU A 232 -19.36 4.70 -5.86
N GLN A 233 -18.94 5.12 -4.67
CA GLN A 233 -19.49 6.26 -3.92
C GLN A 233 -18.39 7.30 -3.74
N PHE A 234 -18.73 8.59 -3.75
CA PHE A 234 -17.72 9.62 -3.51
C PHE A 234 -17.14 9.51 -2.10
N ASP A 235 -15.82 9.42 -2.01
CA ASP A 235 -15.07 9.42 -0.77
C ASP A 235 -13.83 10.31 -0.92
N GLY A 236 -13.48 11.04 0.13
CA GLY A 236 -12.33 11.93 0.09
C GLY A 236 -11.75 12.18 1.47
N ASN A 237 -10.44 12.35 1.52
CA ASN A 237 -9.71 12.69 2.72
C ASN A 237 -8.80 13.89 2.50
N VAL A 238 -8.56 14.62 3.58
CA VAL A 238 -7.57 15.69 3.65
C VAL A 238 -6.83 15.51 4.96
N GLU A 239 -5.51 15.39 4.90
CA GLU A 239 -4.62 15.26 6.04
C GLU A 239 -3.60 16.40 6.02
N ILE A 240 -3.44 17.05 7.17
CA ILE A 240 -2.48 18.14 7.35
C ILE A 240 -1.64 17.79 8.57
N TYR A 241 -0.34 17.67 8.36
CA TYR A 241 0.65 17.45 9.40
C TYR A 241 1.64 18.60 9.43
N GLY A 242 1.91 19.10 10.62
CA GLY A 242 2.90 20.14 10.87
C GLY A 242 3.61 19.83 12.19
N GLY A 243 4.92 19.99 12.22
CA GLY A 243 5.69 19.70 13.42
C GLY A 243 7.16 20.01 13.27
N ASP A 244 7.86 19.94 14.39
CA ASP A 244 9.30 20.14 14.47
C ASP A 244 9.86 19.48 15.72
N PHE A 245 11.17 19.33 15.75
CA PHE A 245 11.87 18.65 16.82
C PHE A 245 12.10 19.58 18.02
N ALA A 246 11.59 19.17 19.17
CA ALA A 246 11.95 19.80 20.44
C ALA A 246 13.10 19.03 21.10
N TYR A 247 14.16 19.72 21.48
CA TYR A 247 15.34 19.13 22.10
C TYR A 247 15.42 19.57 23.57
N GLY A 248 15.79 18.63 24.46
CA GLY A 248 16.06 18.95 25.86
C GLY A 248 17.40 19.66 26.05
N GLU A 249 17.53 20.46 27.11
CA GLU A 249 18.72 21.26 27.44
C GLU A 249 20.02 20.45 27.60
N SER A 250 19.94 19.13 27.76
CA SER A 250 21.08 18.24 28.01
C SER A 250 21.74 17.66 26.76
N ALA A 251 21.32 18.07 25.56
CA ALA A 251 21.99 17.67 24.33
C ALA A 251 23.15 18.64 24.02
N ASP A 252 24.40 18.17 24.16
CA ASP A 252 25.59 18.84 23.63
C ASP A 252 25.46 18.93 22.09
N ARG A 253 24.75 19.95 21.60
CA ARG A 253 24.52 20.17 20.18
C ARG A 253 25.45 21.25 19.68
N ILE A 254 26.06 20.95 18.54
CA ILE A 254 26.98 21.84 17.82
C ILE A 254 26.22 23.05 17.24
N VAL A 255 24.90 22.92 17.01
CA VAL A 255 24.07 23.97 16.39
C VAL A 255 22.84 24.29 17.25
N THR A 256 22.52 25.58 17.35
CA THR A 256 21.34 26.08 18.06
C THR A 256 20.12 25.89 17.17
N HIS A 257 19.27 24.94 17.53
CA HIS A 257 17.99 24.72 16.86
C HIS A 257 16.91 25.59 17.50
N SER A 258 16.17 26.34 16.69
CA SER A 258 14.99 27.08 17.13
C SER A 258 13.73 26.35 16.66
N PHE A 259 12.85 26.03 17.61
CA PHE A 259 11.57 25.39 17.29
C PHE A 259 10.75 26.24 16.31
N ASP A 260 10.47 25.68 15.14
CA ASP A 260 9.58 26.20 14.12
C ASP A 260 8.46 25.18 13.89
N PRO A 261 7.21 25.41 14.34
CA PRO A 261 6.10 24.45 14.18
C PRO A 261 5.76 24.12 12.71
N LEU A 262 6.37 24.83 11.75
CA LEU A 262 6.25 24.62 10.32
C LEU A 262 7.53 24.05 9.68
N GLY A 263 8.51 23.59 10.46
CA GLY A 263 9.75 22.98 9.97
C GLY A 263 9.49 21.70 9.15
N THR A 264 8.56 20.86 9.62
CA THR A 264 7.97 19.77 8.82
C THR A 264 6.54 20.14 8.44
N GLN A 265 6.20 19.98 7.16
CA GLN A 265 4.86 20.20 6.62
C GLN A 265 4.48 19.08 5.67
N SER A 266 3.33 18.46 5.89
CA SER A 266 2.71 17.53 4.95
C SER A 266 1.28 17.97 4.71
N TYR A 267 0.94 18.27 3.45
CA TYR A 267 -0.43 18.48 3.02
C TYR A 267 -0.79 17.37 2.05
N GLN A 268 -1.77 16.57 2.42
CA GLN A 268 -2.25 15.46 1.62
C GLN A 268 -3.74 15.58 1.39
N ALA A 269 -4.17 15.27 0.18
CA ALA A 269 -5.57 15.14 -0.16
C ALA A 269 -5.76 13.98 -1.11
N SER A 270 -6.85 13.23 -0.93
CA SER A 270 -7.32 12.26 -1.92
C SER A 270 -8.81 12.34 -2.13
N LEU A 271 -9.24 12.01 -3.34
CA LEU A 271 -10.63 11.99 -3.77
C LEU A 271 -10.84 10.78 -4.67
N SER A 272 -11.88 10.02 -4.37
CA SER A 272 -12.32 8.87 -5.14
C SER A 272 -13.82 8.96 -5.41
N GLY A 273 -14.27 8.31 -6.48
CA GLY A 273 -15.68 8.22 -6.78
C GLY A 273 -15.99 7.77 -8.21
N PRO A 274 -17.28 7.73 -8.57
CA PRO A 274 -17.71 7.33 -9.91
C PRO A 274 -17.45 8.45 -10.93
N LEU A 275 -16.97 8.10 -12.12
CA LEU A 275 -16.71 9.04 -13.23
C LEU A 275 -18.00 9.40 -14.02
N GLY A 276 -19.16 8.88 -13.60
CA GLY A 276 -20.45 9.07 -14.27
C GLY A 276 -20.67 8.19 -15.52
N LEU A 277 -19.67 7.40 -15.92
CA LEU A 277 -19.82 6.33 -16.91
C LEU A 277 -20.10 4.99 -16.23
N PRO A 278 -20.82 4.06 -16.88
CA PRO A 278 -21.06 2.74 -16.32
C PRO A 278 -19.73 2.07 -15.94
N HIS A 279 -19.61 1.68 -14.67
CA HIS A 279 -18.52 0.84 -14.16
C HIS A 279 -17.15 1.51 -14.26
N THR A 280 -17.13 2.83 -14.17
CA THR A 280 -15.90 3.63 -14.23
C THR A 280 -15.77 4.44 -12.94
N VAL A 281 -14.67 4.23 -12.25
CA VAL A 281 -14.31 4.91 -10.99
C VAL A 281 -12.98 5.63 -11.17
N PHE A 282 -12.73 6.62 -10.33
CA PHE A 282 -11.44 7.29 -10.26
C PHE A 282 -10.93 7.33 -8.82
N LEU A 283 -9.61 7.46 -8.70
CA LEU A 283 -8.92 7.86 -7.49
C LEU A 283 -7.87 8.89 -7.91
N ALA A 284 -7.83 10.01 -7.21
CA ALA A 284 -6.79 11.02 -7.36
C ALA A 284 -6.25 11.35 -5.97
N SER A 285 -4.94 11.41 -5.80
CA SER A 285 -4.33 11.98 -4.61
C SER A 285 -3.16 12.89 -4.96
N GLY A 286 -2.82 13.75 -4.02
CA GLY A 286 -1.59 14.52 -4.04
C GLY A 286 -1.10 14.76 -2.63
N ARG A 287 0.22 14.71 -2.48
CA ARG A 287 0.92 15.12 -1.26
C ARG A 287 1.96 16.18 -1.61
N TYR A 288 1.97 17.24 -0.82
CA TYR A 288 3.09 18.15 -0.71
C TYR A 288 3.76 17.88 0.62
N PHE A 289 5.02 17.45 0.57
CA PHE A 289 5.84 17.22 1.76
C PHE A 289 7.05 18.13 1.72
N ARG A 290 7.27 18.83 2.83
CA ARG A 290 8.47 19.61 3.09
C ARG A 290 8.99 19.22 4.46
N PHE A 291 10.28 18.90 4.51
CA PHE A 291 10.99 18.59 5.72
C PHE A 291 12.25 19.44 5.73
N ASP A 292 12.28 20.45 6.61
CA ASP A 292 13.50 21.16 6.92
C ASP A 292 14.28 20.27 7.91
N ASP A 293 15.46 19.82 7.47
CA ASP A 293 16.25 18.71 8.04
C ASP A 293 16.50 18.86 9.57
N TYR A 294 16.53 17.74 10.30
CA TYR A 294 16.88 17.71 11.72
C TYR A 294 18.36 18.03 11.95
N VAL A 295 19.19 17.85 10.91
CA VAL A 295 20.59 18.24 10.90
C VAL A 295 20.69 19.71 10.51
N ASP A 296 20.49 20.59 11.48
CA ASP A 296 21.06 21.94 11.39
C ASP A 296 22.57 21.79 11.23
N ALA A 297 23.04 21.79 9.97
CA ALA A 297 24.44 21.60 9.63
C ALA A 297 25.10 22.96 9.51
N GLU A 298 25.98 23.29 10.45
CA GLU A 298 26.89 24.42 10.28
C GLU A 298 27.98 23.98 9.30
N ARG A 299 28.11 24.71 8.17
CA ARG A 299 29.25 24.53 7.27
C ARG A 299 30.51 25.00 8.00
N ARG A 300 31.20 24.06 8.65
CA ARG A 300 32.46 24.30 9.35
C ARG A 300 33.70 24.21 8.49
N PHE A 301 33.57 23.67 7.27
CA PHE A 301 34.67 23.56 6.34
C PHE A 301 34.20 23.73 4.89
N VAL A 302 35.00 24.39 4.07
CA VAL A 302 34.94 24.37 2.60
C VAL A 302 36.12 23.57 2.02
N PRO A 303 35.99 22.97 0.82
CA PRO A 303 37.07 22.18 0.21
C PRO A 303 38.38 22.95 -0.02
N THR A 304 38.37 24.28 0.08
CA THR A 304 39.54 25.15 -0.05
C THR A 304 40.25 25.44 1.27
N ASP A 305 39.74 24.96 2.41
CA ASP A 305 40.34 25.21 3.71
C ASP A 305 41.72 24.59 3.84
N ARG A 306 42.56 25.25 4.62
CA ARG A 306 43.94 24.84 4.88
C ARG A 306 44.16 24.83 6.38
N ALA A 307 44.83 23.80 6.89
CA ALA A 307 45.32 23.76 8.25
C ALA A 307 46.84 23.65 8.22
N ASP A 308 47.54 24.46 9.02
CA ASP A 308 48.98 24.33 9.24
C ASP A 308 49.21 23.72 10.62
N PHE A 309 49.34 22.39 10.64
CA PHE A 309 49.53 21.62 11.86
C PHE A 309 50.90 21.84 12.51
N GLU A 310 51.91 22.28 11.76
CA GLU A 310 53.24 22.60 12.31
C GLU A 310 53.25 23.96 13.01
N ALA A 311 52.55 24.94 12.43
CA ALA A 311 52.38 26.27 13.03
C ALA A 311 51.29 26.31 14.11
N ARG A 312 50.51 25.24 14.30
CA ARG A 312 49.29 25.21 15.13
C ARG A 312 48.29 26.30 14.74
N GLU A 313 48.22 26.65 13.46
CA GLU A 313 47.26 27.62 12.92
C GLU A 313 46.12 26.88 12.23
N PHE A 314 44.88 27.13 12.67
CA PHE A 314 43.66 26.53 12.13
C PHE A 314 42.78 27.60 11.50
N PHE A 315 42.37 27.36 10.24
CA PHE A 315 41.53 28.28 9.45
C PHE A 315 40.20 27.58 9.09
N PRO A 316 39.21 27.60 10.01
CA PRO A 316 37.98 26.83 9.85
C PRO A 316 37.08 27.31 8.69
N THR A 317 37.08 28.59 8.36
CA THR A 317 36.04 29.19 7.50
C THR A 317 36.49 29.51 6.07
N GLY A 318 37.77 29.25 5.74
CA GLY A 318 38.32 29.52 4.40
C GLY A 318 38.39 30.99 4.00
N ASP A 319 37.98 31.90 4.90
CA ASP A 319 37.96 33.35 4.75
C ASP A 319 39.19 34.04 5.40
N GLY A 320 40.12 33.25 5.95
CA GLY A 320 41.34 33.73 6.59
C GLY A 320 41.16 34.21 8.03
N ALA A 321 39.99 34.03 8.65
CA ALA A 321 39.81 34.27 10.08
C ALA A 321 40.64 33.25 10.90
N ARG A 322 41.46 33.75 11.82
CA ARG A 322 42.29 32.94 12.73
C ARG A 322 41.53 32.71 14.02
N GLU A 323 41.34 31.45 14.41
CA GLU A 323 41.02 31.11 15.80
C GLU A 323 42.27 30.56 16.48
N ALA A 324 42.57 31.08 17.67
CA ALA A 324 43.66 30.56 18.49
C ALA A 324 43.15 29.36 19.30
N LEU A 325 43.98 28.30 19.38
CA LEU A 325 43.76 27.11 20.21
C LEU A 325 43.78 27.42 21.71
#